data_AF-A0A9Q0YQ87-F1
#
_entry.id   AF-A0A9Q0YQ87-F1
#
_cell.length_a   1.000
_cell.length_b   1.000
_cell.length_c   1.000
_cell.angle_alpha   90.00
_cell.angle_beta   90.00
_cell.angle_gamma   90.00
#
_symmetry.space_group_name_H-M   'P 1'
#
loop_
_entity.id
_entity.type
_entity.pdbx_description
1 polymer ?
#
loop_
_entity_poly.entity_id
_entity_poly.type
_entity_poly.pdbx_seq_one_letter_code
_entity_poly.pdbx_strand_id
1 'polypeptide(L)'
;MNRLDNDVLKAVSPDRGSIHLAPTGDIYFTTPLIVSTQCFMQIRYFPFDTQICVISLTPEYLNVKLQEFSFPSTITSLEWNLLNTTLTIYDTGHFSTPTFCFVLQRDPRYYVSTIIIPSTVMCLLALATFLAPPDCGERLSLGISMVLGLTVFQLLIADSLPTSSKQIPILSNFLSFNFHVACLTVPFSLISINLAHRDTPLNILQYHRMRKVFLHYLPRCMAVPSRGEKRLKGETKTAFEVNTMGKGRVRSAKVQPVVVQTELRVQPNTPSVHEDQFAQVMQNLTFP
;
A
#
# COMPACT_ATOMS: atom_id res chain seq x y z
N MET A 1 -29.11 -9.28 8.79
CA MET A 1 -29.77 -9.48 7.48
C MET A 1 -29.85 -10.97 7.24
N ASN A 2 -30.94 -11.58 7.73
CA ASN A 2 -31.27 -12.98 7.50
C ASN A 2 -32.15 -13.01 6.26
N ARG A 3 -31.59 -13.43 5.13
CA ARG A 3 -32.38 -13.83 3.96
C ARG A 3 -31.95 -15.25 3.63
N LEU A 4 -32.66 -16.19 4.27
CA LEU A 4 -32.70 -17.60 3.94
C LEU A 4 -33.48 -17.72 2.61
N ASP A 5 -32.89 -17.28 1.50
CA ASP A 5 -33.36 -17.76 0.20
C ASP A 5 -32.77 -19.17 0.06
N ASN A 6 -33.67 -20.15 0.06
CA ASN A 6 -33.38 -21.57 -0.04
C ASN A 6 -32.31 -21.83 -1.13
N ASP A 7 -31.31 -22.64 -0.80
CA ASP A 7 -30.32 -23.16 -1.75
C ASP A 7 -31.03 -24.06 -2.78
N VAL A 8 -31.68 -23.45 -3.78
CA VAL A 8 -32.43 -24.15 -4.82
C VAL A 8 -31.44 -24.68 -5.86
N LEU A 9 -31.36 -26.01 -5.97
CA LEU A 9 -30.76 -26.70 -7.10
C LEU A 9 -31.44 -26.22 -8.40
N LYS A 10 -30.71 -25.48 -9.24
CA LYS A 10 -31.22 -25.04 -10.55
C LYS A 10 -30.66 -25.96 -11.64
N ALA A 11 -31.55 -26.73 -12.25
CA ALA A 11 -31.21 -27.42 -13.49
C ALA A 11 -30.87 -26.37 -14.55
N VAL A 12 -29.67 -26.46 -15.15
CA VAL A 12 -29.18 -25.51 -16.16
C VAL A 12 -30.03 -25.55 -17.43
N SER A 13 -30.59 -26.72 -17.70
CA SER A 13 -31.51 -26.97 -18.79
C SER A 13 -32.14 -28.36 -18.60
N PRO A 14 -33.39 -28.47 -18.12
CA PRO A 14 -34.07 -29.76 -18.08
C PRO A 14 -34.17 -30.41 -19.47
N ASP A 15 -34.21 -29.60 -20.54
CA ASP A 15 -34.35 -30.05 -21.94
C ASP A 15 -33.07 -30.65 -22.54
N ARG A 16 -31.92 -30.56 -21.87
CA ARG A 16 -30.67 -31.24 -22.32
C ARG A 16 -30.42 -32.56 -21.62
N GLY A 17 -31.37 -33.01 -20.79
CA GLY A 17 -31.27 -34.33 -20.19
C GLY A 17 -31.50 -35.42 -21.22
N SER A 18 -30.70 -36.49 -21.18
CA SER A 18 -30.95 -37.69 -21.98
C SER A 18 -31.39 -38.84 -21.07
N ILE A 19 -32.37 -39.60 -21.55
CA ILE A 19 -32.87 -40.81 -20.90
C ILE A 19 -32.53 -42.00 -21.81
N HIS A 20 -31.80 -42.97 -21.27
CA HIS A 20 -31.43 -44.18 -21.99
C HIS A 20 -31.99 -45.40 -21.27
N LEU A 21 -32.68 -46.25 -22.03
CA LEU A 21 -33.21 -47.53 -21.56
C LEU A 21 -32.24 -48.63 -21.97
N ALA A 22 -31.69 -49.33 -20.99
CA ALA A 22 -30.87 -50.51 -21.23
C ALA A 22 -31.74 -51.72 -21.57
N PRO A 23 -31.27 -52.65 -22.43
CA PRO A 23 -31.97 -53.92 -22.68
C PRO A 23 -32.16 -54.79 -21.42
N THR A 24 -31.39 -54.54 -20.36
CA THR A 24 -31.52 -55.17 -19.03
C THR A 24 -32.72 -54.66 -18.22
N GLY A 25 -33.38 -53.60 -18.67
CA GLY A 25 -34.46 -52.92 -17.95
C GLY A 25 -34.00 -51.73 -17.11
N ASP A 26 -32.69 -51.43 -17.08
CA ASP A 26 -32.14 -50.28 -16.34
C ASP A 26 -32.45 -48.96 -17.06
N ILE A 27 -32.79 -47.93 -16.28
CA ILE A 27 -33.09 -46.59 -16.78
C ILE A 27 -31.96 -45.65 -16.37
N TYR A 28 -31.23 -45.11 -17.34
CA TYR A 28 -30.20 -44.09 -17.11
C TYR A 28 -30.76 -42.70 -17.40
N PHE A 29 -30.74 -41.83 -16.40
CA PHE A 29 -31.15 -40.43 -16.51
C PHE A 29 -29.94 -39.52 -16.26
N THR A 30 -29.55 -38.72 -17.26
CA THR A 30 -28.42 -37.80 -17.15
C THR A 30 -28.89 -36.38 -17.37
N THR A 31 -28.76 -35.51 -16.35
CA THR A 31 -29.06 -34.07 -16.46
C THR A 31 -27.92 -33.21 -15.93
N PRO A 32 -27.49 -32.18 -16.67
CA PRO A 32 -26.52 -31.21 -16.15
C PRO A 32 -27.18 -30.30 -15.10
N LEU A 33 -26.61 -30.28 -13.90
CA LEU A 33 -27.06 -29.46 -12.77
C LEU A 33 -26.00 -28.40 -12.45
N ILE A 34 -26.44 -27.14 -12.24
CA ILE A 34 -25.62 -26.12 -11.59
C ILE A 34 -26.18 -25.93 -10.20
N VAL A 35 -25.32 -26.16 -9.21
CA VAL A 35 -25.67 -26.03 -7.81
C VAL A 35 -24.97 -24.79 -7.27
N SER A 36 -25.75 -23.90 -6.67
CA SER A 36 -25.22 -22.81 -5.84
C SER A 36 -25.45 -23.19 -4.40
N THR A 37 -24.38 -23.23 -3.61
CA THR A 37 -24.42 -23.61 -2.19
C THR A 37 -23.81 -22.53 -1.33
N GLN A 38 -24.32 -22.36 -0.12
CA GLN A 38 -23.71 -21.48 0.87
C GLN A 38 -22.66 -22.22 1.68
N CYS A 39 -21.44 -21.69 1.69
CA CYS A 39 -20.33 -22.22 2.47
C CYS A 39 -19.75 -21.12 3.36
N PHE A 40 -19.49 -21.42 4.63
CA PHE A 40 -18.83 -20.49 5.54
C PHE A 40 -17.33 -20.40 5.23
N MET A 41 -16.86 -19.23 4.82
CA MET A 41 -15.45 -19.00 4.52
C MET A 41 -14.66 -18.54 5.76
N GLN A 42 -13.48 -19.15 5.96
CA GLN A 42 -12.51 -18.74 6.97
C GLN A 42 -11.51 -17.77 6.37
N ILE A 43 -11.68 -16.47 6.61
CA ILE A 43 -10.87 -15.43 5.93
C ILE A 43 -9.60 -15.03 6.69
N ARG A 44 -9.26 -15.67 7.82
CA ARG A 44 -8.15 -15.23 8.68
C ARG A 44 -6.83 -15.07 7.94
N TYR A 45 -6.48 -16.04 7.10
CA TYR A 45 -5.21 -16.10 6.36
C TYR A 45 -5.31 -15.65 4.90
N PHE A 46 -6.41 -14.99 4.53
CA PHE A 46 -6.59 -14.47 3.17
C PHE A 46 -5.39 -13.62 2.72
N PRO A 47 -4.84 -13.81 1.50
CA PRO A 47 -5.29 -14.69 0.40
C PRO A 47 -4.63 -16.08 0.38
N PHE A 48 -3.86 -16.45 1.42
CA PHE A 48 -3.19 -17.75 1.56
C PHE A 48 -4.08 -18.74 2.31
N ASP A 49 -5.39 -18.69 2.05
CA ASP A 49 -6.40 -19.44 2.76
C ASP A 49 -6.73 -20.78 2.08
N THR A 50 -7.04 -21.77 2.91
CA THR A 50 -7.67 -23.02 2.51
C THR A 50 -9.10 -23.04 3.05
N GLN A 51 -10.06 -23.35 2.19
CA GLN A 51 -11.47 -23.40 2.52
C GLN A 51 -11.98 -24.84 2.53
N ILE A 52 -12.85 -25.14 3.48
CA ILE A 52 -13.52 -26.43 3.60
C ILE A 52 -15.00 -26.17 3.37
N CYS A 53 -15.53 -26.66 2.25
CA CYS A 53 -16.93 -26.50 1.91
C CYS A 53 -17.64 -27.84 1.94
N VAL A 54 -18.69 -27.90 2.75
CA VAL A 54 -19.51 -29.09 2.97
C VAL A 54 -20.86 -28.85 2.34
N ILE A 55 -21.22 -29.71 1.39
CA ILE A 55 -22.48 -29.68 0.64
C ILE A 55 -23.23 -30.96 0.95
N SER A 56 -24.38 -30.87 1.60
CA SER A 56 -25.26 -32.01 1.86
C SER A 56 -26.47 -31.95 0.93
N LEU A 57 -26.73 -33.02 0.19
CA LEU A 57 -27.96 -33.14 -0.62
C LEU A 57 -28.95 -34.01 0.14
N THR A 58 -30.08 -33.44 0.55
CA THR A 58 -31.13 -34.20 1.25
C THR A 58 -32.35 -34.32 0.34
N PRO A 59 -32.83 -35.54 0.03
CA PRO A 59 -34.06 -35.72 -0.74
C PRO A 59 -35.27 -35.34 0.13
N GLU A 60 -36.15 -34.47 -0.39
CA GLU A 60 -37.32 -33.99 0.35
C GLU A 60 -38.49 -34.99 0.35
N TYR A 61 -38.65 -35.79 -0.72
CA TYR A 61 -39.82 -36.65 -0.92
C TYR A 61 -39.51 -38.11 -1.33
N LEU A 62 -38.24 -38.54 -1.32
CA LEU A 62 -37.86 -39.84 -1.87
C LEU A 62 -36.82 -40.58 -1.02
N ASN A 63 -37.17 -41.79 -0.58
CA ASN A 63 -36.29 -42.69 0.17
C ASN A 63 -35.37 -43.45 -0.80
N VAL A 64 -34.40 -42.74 -1.40
CA VAL A 64 -33.40 -43.35 -2.29
C VAL A 64 -32.15 -43.70 -1.50
N LYS A 65 -31.68 -44.95 -1.66
CA LYS A 65 -30.33 -45.32 -1.26
C LYS A 65 -29.38 -44.98 -2.40
N LEU A 66 -28.48 -44.03 -2.17
CA LEU A 66 -27.44 -43.70 -3.13
C LEU A 66 -26.33 -44.74 -3.04
N GLN A 67 -25.98 -45.31 -4.20
CA GLN A 67 -25.04 -46.42 -4.26
C GLN A 67 -23.62 -45.95 -4.58
N GLU A 68 -23.45 -45.06 -5.56
CA GLU A 68 -22.11 -44.62 -6.00
C GLU A 68 -22.11 -43.18 -6.50
N PHE A 69 -21.03 -42.46 -6.19
CA PHE A 69 -20.74 -41.15 -6.78
C PHE A 69 -19.24 -41.08 -7.07
N SER A 70 -18.88 -40.81 -8.33
CA SER A 70 -17.49 -40.62 -8.73
C SER A 70 -17.23 -39.14 -9.01
N PHE A 71 -16.13 -38.62 -8.50
CA PHE A 71 -15.67 -37.28 -8.89
C PHE A 71 -14.84 -37.35 -10.17
N PRO A 72 -14.95 -36.36 -11.08
CA PRO A 72 -13.99 -36.22 -12.15
C PRO A 72 -12.60 -35.95 -11.55
N SER A 73 -11.58 -36.59 -12.11
CA SER A 73 -10.21 -36.60 -11.59
C SER A 73 -9.45 -35.28 -11.75
N THR A 74 -10.01 -34.28 -12.44
CA THR A 74 -9.38 -32.97 -12.58
C THR A 74 -10.42 -31.88 -12.75
N ILE A 75 -10.56 -31.03 -11.73
CA ILE A 75 -11.36 -29.80 -11.80
C ILE A 75 -10.37 -28.65 -11.88
N THR A 76 -10.33 -27.97 -13.02
CA THR A 76 -9.47 -26.79 -13.22
C THR A 76 -10.29 -25.54 -12.92
N SER A 77 -9.83 -24.73 -11.96
CA SER A 77 -10.31 -23.37 -11.79
C SER A 77 -9.14 -22.40 -11.78
N LEU A 78 -9.38 -21.15 -12.15
CA LEU A 78 -8.32 -20.14 -12.30
C LEU A 78 -7.83 -19.63 -10.93
N GLU A 79 -8.70 -19.64 -9.93
CA GLU A 79 -8.45 -19.05 -8.60
C GLU A 79 -8.28 -20.12 -7.51
N TRP A 80 -8.91 -21.28 -7.66
CA TRP A 80 -8.96 -22.33 -6.65
C TRP A 80 -8.37 -23.64 -7.15
N ASN A 81 -7.47 -24.21 -6.35
CA ASN A 81 -6.95 -25.55 -6.53
C ASN A 81 -7.74 -26.52 -5.65
N LEU A 82 -8.28 -27.57 -6.26
CA LEU A 82 -8.93 -28.65 -5.52
C LEU A 82 -7.85 -29.55 -4.91
N LEU A 83 -7.76 -29.57 -3.58
CA LEU A 83 -6.78 -30.39 -2.86
C LEU A 83 -7.31 -31.79 -2.56
N ASN A 84 -8.53 -31.87 -2.05
CA ASN A 84 -9.15 -33.13 -1.66
C ASN A 84 -10.67 -33.05 -1.80
N THR A 85 -11.29 -34.19 -2.02
CA THR A 85 -12.74 -34.34 -2.02
C THR A 85 -13.11 -35.63 -1.29
N THR A 86 -13.99 -35.53 -0.31
CA THR A 86 -14.51 -36.70 0.41
C THR A 86 -16.03 -36.76 0.31
N LEU A 87 -16.54 -37.99 0.25
CA LEU A 87 -17.97 -38.28 0.25
C LEU A 87 -18.29 -39.08 1.50
N THR A 88 -19.22 -38.58 2.31
CA THR A 88 -19.78 -39.33 3.44
C THR A 88 -21.28 -39.45 3.25
N ILE A 89 -21.81 -40.66 3.38
CA ILE A 89 -23.25 -40.90 3.30
C ILE A 89 -23.76 -41.12 4.72
N TYR A 90 -24.64 -40.23 5.20
CA TYR A 90 -25.30 -40.38 6.49
C TYR A 90 -26.66 -41.04 6.27
N ASP A 91 -26.83 -42.25 6.80
CA ASP A 91 -28.12 -42.95 6.80
C ASP A 91 -28.84 -42.67 8.12
N THR A 92 -29.98 -41.97 8.04
CA THR A 92 -30.82 -41.64 9.21
C THR A 92 -31.94 -42.66 9.43
N GLY A 93 -31.97 -43.75 8.64
CA GLY A 93 -33.00 -44.79 8.69
C GLY A 93 -34.26 -44.46 7.87
N HIS A 94 -34.54 -43.18 7.63
CA HIS A 94 -35.64 -42.72 6.76
C HIS A 94 -35.14 -42.30 5.38
N PHE A 95 -34.01 -41.59 5.33
CA PHE A 95 -33.38 -41.13 4.09
C PHE A 95 -31.86 -41.17 4.22
N SER A 96 -31.18 -41.36 3.08
CA SER A 96 -29.73 -41.26 2.97
C SER A 96 -29.33 -39.86 2.47
N THR A 97 -28.54 -39.14 3.27
CA THR A 97 -28.02 -37.81 2.91
C THR A 97 -26.54 -37.94 2.51
N PRO A 98 -26.19 -37.84 1.22
CA PRO A 98 -24.82 -37.68 0.79
C PRO A 98 -24.29 -36.29 1.16
N THR A 99 -23.12 -36.28 1.78
CA THR A 99 -22.39 -35.08 2.17
C THR A 99 -21.05 -35.06 1.45
N PHE A 100 -20.89 -34.06 0.59
CA PHE A 100 -19.69 -33.79 -0.18
C PHE A 100 -18.84 -32.78 0.58
N CYS A 101 -17.57 -33.09 0.82
CA CYS A 101 -16.63 -32.16 1.42
C CYS A 101 -15.52 -31.84 0.43
N PHE A 102 -15.41 -30.56 0.07
CA PHE A 102 -14.40 -30.04 -0.83
C PHE A 102 -13.37 -29.25 -0.03
N VAL A 103 -12.10 -29.61 -0.19
CA VAL A 103 -10.97 -28.85 0.34
C VAL A 103 -10.35 -28.07 -0.81
N LEU A 104 -10.53 -26.75 -0.76
CA LEU A 104 -10.14 -25.81 -1.80
C LEU A 104 -9.01 -24.92 -1.29
N GLN A 105 -7.99 -24.68 -2.11
CA GLN A 105 -6.89 -23.76 -1.80
C GLN A 105 -6.88 -22.62 -2.81
N ARG A 106 -6.84 -21.38 -2.33
CA ARG A 106 -6.76 -20.20 -3.21
C ARG A 106 -5.35 -20.04 -3.77
N ASP A 107 -5.22 -19.66 -5.04
CA ASP A 107 -3.95 -19.17 -5.61
C ASP A 107 -3.75 -17.69 -5.22
N PRO A 108 -2.76 -17.36 -4.38
CA PRO A 108 -2.56 -16.00 -3.87
C PRO A 108 -1.86 -15.06 -4.88
N ARG A 109 -1.33 -15.56 -6.00
CA ARG A 109 -0.44 -14.79 -6.90
C ARG A 109 -1.05 -13.47 -7.36
N TYR A 110 -2.32 -13.51 -7.75
CA TYR A 110 -3.04 -12.30 -8.18
C TYR A 110 -3.03 -11.24 -7.07
N TYR A 111 -3.47 -11.59 -5.87
CA TYR A 111 -3.54 -10.69 -4.71
C TYR A 111 -2.17 -10.15 -4.28
N VAL A 112 -1.12 -10.97 -4.36
CA VAL A 112 0.25 -10.52 -4.07
C VAL A 112 0.66 -9.43 -5.06
N SER A 113 0.44 -9.67 -6.35
CA SER A 113 0.86 -8.77 -7.42
C SER A 113 0.06 -7.47 -7.50
N THR A 114 -1.24 -7.51 -7.21
CA THR A 114 -2.16 -6.37 -7.39
C THR A 114 -2.45 -5.61 -6.10
N ILE A 115 -2.30 -6.24 -4.93
CA ILE A 115 -2.60 -5.61 -3.64
C ILE A 115 -1.33 -5.38 -2.82
N ILE A 116 -0.57 -6.44 -2.55
CA ILE A 116 0.56 -6.37 -1.61
C ILE A 116 1.69 -5.53 -2.21
N ILE A 117 2.13 -5.84 -3.43
CA ILE A 117 3.25 -5.12 -4.07
C ILE A 117 2.96 -3.62 -4.19
N PRO A 118 1.84 -3.16 -4.79
CA PRO A 118 1.58 -1.72 -4.92
C PRO A 118 1.46 -1.01 -3.57
N SER A 119 0.81 -1.63 -2.57
CA SER A 119 0.71 -1.04 -1.23
C SER A 119 2.08 -0.85 -0.57
N THR A 120 2.99 -1.82 -0.71
CA THR A 120 4.35 -1.70 -0.16
C THR A 120 5.12 -0.58 -0.84
N VAL A 121 5.03 -0.47 -2.17
CA VAL A 121 5.72 0.58 -2.93
C VAL A 121 5.21 1.97 -2.52
N MET A 122 3.90 2.16 -2.39
CA MET A 122 3.32 3.42 -1.91
C MET A 122 3.82 3.80 -0.51
N CYS A 123 3.91 2.83 0.40
CA CYS A 123 4.43 3.04 1.75
C CYS A 123 5.93 3.41 1.74
N LEU A 124 6.73 2.72 0.92
CA LEU A 124 8.15 3.02 0.74
C LEU A 124 8.37 4.41 0.13
N LEU A 125 7.55 4.80 -0.85
CA LEU A 125 7.58 6.15 -1.42
C LEU A 125 7.22 7.22 -0.39
N ALA A 126 6.22 6.97 0.45
CA ALA A 126 5.88 7.86 1.56
C ALA A 126 7.07 8.05 2.54
N LEU A 127 7.82 6.98 2.83
CA LEU A 127 9.05 7.06 3.64
C LEU A 127 10.21 7.73 2.89
N ALA A 128 10.31 7.53 1.58
CA ALA A 128 11.36 8.12 0.75
C ALA A 128 11.26 9.66 0.71
N THR A 129 10.10 10.25 1.03
CA THR A 129 9.95 11.71 1.19
C THR A 129 10.90 12.30 2.23
N PHE A 130 11.36 11.53 3.22
CA PHE A 130 12.36 11.97 4.19
C PHE A 130 13.77 12.10 3.61
N LEU A 131 14.06 11.41 2.50
CA LEU A 131 15.33 11.55 1.79
C LEU A 131 15.41 12.89 1.04
N ALA A 132 14.26 13.49 0.72
CA ALA A 132 14.22 14.80 0.10
C ALA A 132 14.68 15.88 1.10
N PRO A 133 15.59 16.79 0.71
CA PRO A 133 16.07 17.85 1.59
C PRO A 133 14.91 18.76 2.02
N PRO A 134 14.94 19.30 3.25
CA PRO A 134 13.86 20.14 3.78
C PRO A 134 13.73 21.49 3.05
N ASP A 135 14.73 21.88 2.26
CA ASP A 135 14.74 23.11 1.47
C ASP A 135 13.80 23.03 0.24
N CYS A 136 13.39 21.81 -0.13
CA CYS A 136 12.39 21.59 -1.18
C CYS A 136 10.98 21.86 -0.62
N GLY A 137 10.38 22.99 -0.99
CA GLY A 137 9.01 23.35 -0.61
C GLY A 137 7.94 22.32 -0.99
N GLU A 138 8.22 21.44 -1.97
CA GLU A 138 7.28 20.41 -2.42
C GLU A 138 7.26 19.14 -1.55
N ARG A 139 8.19 18.97 -0.62
CA ARG A 139 8.29 17.74 0.21
C ARG A 139 6.99 17.45 0.99
N LEU A 140 6.38 18.49 1.57
CA LEU A 140 5.14 18.34 2.31
C LEU A 140 3.97 17.97 1.39
N SER A 141 3.89 18.61 0.22
CA SER A 141 2.88 18.32 -0.80
C SER A 141 2.97 16.86 -1.26
N LEU A 142 4.19 16.40 -1.59
CA LEU A 142 4.45 15.00 -1.96
C LEU A 142 4.03 14.01 -0.86
N GLY A 143 4.32 14.31 0.41
CA GLY A 143 3.90 13.47 1.54
C GLY A 143 2.38 13.36 1.65
N ILE A 144 1.66 14.47 1.53
CA ILE A 144 0.18 14.48 1.57
C ILE A 144 -0.39 13.73 0.36
N SER A 145 0.14 13.93 -0.84
CA SER A 145 -0.28 13.22 -2.05
C SER A 145 -0.10 11.71 -1.93
N MET A 146 0.99 11.24 -1.32
CA MET A 146 1.22 9.80 -1.08
C MET A 146 0.21 9.21 -0.10
N VAL A 147 -0.12 9.92 0.99
CA VAL A 147 -1.16 9.49 1.93
C VAL A 147 -2.53 9.44 1.25
N LEU A 148 -2.87 10.46 0.46
CA LEU A 148 -4.13 10.49 -0.29
C LEU A 148 -4.21 9.32 -1.28
N GLY A 149 -3.15 9.09 -2.06
CA GLY A 149 -3.07 7.98 -3.01
C GLY A 149 -3.21 6.62 -2.32
N LEU A 150 -2.55 6.41 -1.17
CA LEU A 150 -2.71 5.19 -0.38
C LEU A 150 -4.14 5.03 0.15
N THR A 151 -4.78 6.12 0.59
CA THR A 151 -6.18 6.11 1.06
C THR A 151 -7.12 5.67 -0.06
N VAL A 152 -6.99 6.24 -1.25
CA VAL A 152 -7.80 5.87 -2.43
C VAL A 152 -7.59 4.40 -2.78
N PHE A 153 -6.35 3.93 -2.81
CA PHE A 153 -6.04 2.53 -3.08
C PHE A 153 -6.71 1.58 -2.07
N GLN A 154 -6.68 1.93 -0.79
CA GLN A 154 -7.35 1.12 0.25
C GLN A 154 -8.87 1.13 0.14
N LEU A 155 -9.48 2.26 -0.22
CA LEU A 155 -10.92 2.32 -0.47
C LEU A 155 -11.33 1.41 -1.62
N LEU A 156 -10.58 1.40 -2.73
CA LEU A 156 -10.84 0.51 -3.88
C LEU A 156 -10.79 -0.97 -3.49
N ILE A 157 -9.88 -1.34 -2.60
CA ILE A 157 -9.71 -2.73 -2.15
C ILE A 157 -10.71 -3.11 -1.07
N ALA A 158 -11.16 -2.17 -0.23
CA ALA A 158 -12.12 -2.42 0.84
C ALA A 158 -13.44 -3.03 0.31
N ASP A 159 -13.88 -2.61 -0.87
CA ASP A 159 -15.07 -3.14 -1.54
C ASP A 159 -14.88 -4.54 -2.11
N SER A 160 -13.64 -4.93 -2.40
CA SER A 160 -13.30 -6.24 -2.99
C SER A 160 -13.04 -7.32 -1.95
N LEU A 161 -12.79 -6.94 -0.69
CA LEU A 161 -12.51 -7.87 0.41
C LEU A 161 -13.81 -8.36 1.04
N PRO A 162 -13.93 -9.67 1.34
CA PRO A 162 -15.09 -10.18 2.05
C PRO A 162 -15.17 -9.56 3.46
N THR A 163 -16.24 -8.82 3.74
CA THR A 163 -16.51 -8.26 5.07
C THR A 163 -17.07 -9.36 5.98
N SER A 164 -16.20 -9.96 6.81
CA SER A 164 -16.67 -10.86 7.88
C SER A 164 -16.60 -10.17 9.24
N SER A 165 -17.74 -10.15 9.95
CA SER A 165 -17.83 -9.59 11.31
C SER A 165 -17.10 -10.42 12.37
N LYS A 166 -16.80 -11.69 12.10
CA LYS A 166 -16.21 -12.61 13.08
C LYS A 166 -14.69 -12.49 13.19
N GLN A 167 -13.98 -12.24 12.08
CA GLN A 167 -12.51 -12.27 12.04
C GLN A 167 -11.96 -11.32 10.98
N ILE A 168 -11.01 -10.48 11.36
CA ILE A 168 -10.28 -9.57 10.45
C ILE A 168 -9.16 -10.37 9.76
N PRO A 169 -9.05 -10.33 8.41
CA PRO A 169 -8.00 -11.02 7.67
C PRO A 169 -6.63 -10.38 7.94
N ILE A 170 -5.57 -11.19 7.92
CA ILE A 170 -4.18 -10.69 8.06
C ILE A 170 -3.83 -9.63 7.02
N LEU A 171 -4.37 -9.74 5.80
CA LEU A 171 -4.17 -8.75 4.74
C LEU A 171 -4.73 -7.38 5.11
N SER A 172 -5.90 -7.33 5.75
CA SER A 172 -6.48 -6.06 6.24
C SER A 172 -5.59 -5.45 7.30
N ASN A 173 -5.06 -6.24 8.25
CA ASN A 173 -4.14 -5.73 9.26
C ASN A 173 -2.85 -5.17 8.64
N PHE A 174 -2.32 -5.84 7.61
CA PHE A 174 -1.17 -5.36 6.86
C PHE A 174 -1.44 -4.03 6.14
N LEU A 175 -2.57 -3.92 5.43
CA LEU A 175 -2.96 -2.68 4.75
C LEU A 175 -3.17 -1.55 5.77
N SER A 176 -3.86 -1.82 6.87
CA SER A 176 -4.02 -0.86 7.97
C SER A 176 -2.66 -0.43 8.53
N PHE A 177 -1.71 -1.33 8.76
CA PHE A 177 -0.38 -0.96 9.23
C PHE A 177 0.32 0.01 8.26
N ASN A 178 0.31 -0.27 6.95
CA ASN A 178 0.87 0.64 5.95
C ASN A 178 0.19 2.02 5.97
N PHE A 179 -1.12 2.06 6.15
CA PHE A 179 -1.86 3.32 6.28
C PHE A 179 -1.38 4.14 7.48
N HIS A 180 -1.26 3.52 8.65
CA HIS A 180 -0.80 4.21 9.86
C HIS A 180 0.63 4.74 9.68
N VAL A 181 1.54 3.94 9.11
CA VAL A 181 2.91 4.37 8.82
C VAL A 181 2.90 5.58 7.87
N ALA A 182 2.16 5.51 6.76
CA ALA A 182 2.05 6.60 5.80
C ALA A 182 1.49 7.88 6.45
N CYS A 183 0.42 7.77 7.24
CA CYS A 183 -0.17 8.90 7.95
C CYS A 183 0.79 9.54 8.96
N LEU A 184 1.63 8.75 9.64
CA LEU A 184 2.65 9.27 10.55
C LEU A 184 3.77 10.02 9.81
N THR A 185 4.05 9.71 8.54
CA THR A 185 5.13 10.39 7.81
C THR A 185 4.90 11.90 7.65
N VAL A 186 3.65 12.36 7.56
CA VAL A 186 3.30 13.78 7.40
C VAL A 186 3.64 14.62 8.65
N PRO A 187 3.15 14.32 9.87
CA PRO A 187 3.52 15.07 11.06
C PRO A 187 5.02 14.97 11.37
N PHE A 188 5.65 13.81 11.14
CA PHE A 188 7.11 13.68 11.27
C PHE A 188 7.84 14.58 10.28
N SER A 189 7.34 14.73 9.05
CA SER A 189 7.91 15.65 8.06
C SER A 189 7.73 17.11 8.46
N LEU A 190 6.57 17.49 9.00
CA LEU A 190 6.34 18.84 9.55
C LEU A 190 7.31 19.17 10.68
N ILE A 191 7.48 18.24 11.62
CA ILE A 191 8.45 18.38 12.71
C ILE A 191 9.87 18.51 12.13
N SER A 192 10.25 17.66 11.17
CA SER A 192 11.55 17.71 10.52
C SER A 192 11.81 19.06 9.83
N ILE A 193 10.83 19.61 9.12
CA ILE A 193 10.95 20.90 8.43
C ILE A 193 11.02 22.04 9.46
N ASN A 194 10.18 22.01 10.49
CA ASN A 194 10.17 23.00 11.55
C ASN A 194 11.49 23.03 12.32
N LEU A 195 12.09 21.86 12.58
CA LEU A 195 13.42 21.75 13.19
C LEU A 195 14.53 22.25 12.26
N ALA A 196 14.41 22.04 10.94
CA ALA A 196 15.40 22.48 9.97
C ALA A 196 15.44 24.01 9.78
N HIS A 197 14.28 24.67 9.78
CA HIS A 197 14.15 26.12 9.58
C HIS A 197 14.13 26.93 10.89
N ARG A 198 14.22 26.29 12.06
CA ARG A 198 14.25 27.01 13.34
C ARG A 198 15.67 27.54 13.63
N ASP A 199 15.81 28.86 13.59
CA ASP A 199 17.02 29.58 14.03
C ASP A 199 17.07 29.80 15.56
N THR A 200 15.97 29.52 16.28
CA THR A 200 15.90 29.67 17.74
C THR A 200 16.37 28.39 18.45
N PRO A 201 17.23 28.49 19.48
CA PRO A 201 17.71 27.31 20.20
C PRO A 201 16.53 26.61 20.88
N LEU A 202 16.32 25.32 20.57
CA LEU A 202 15.31 24.51 21.28
C LEU A 202 15.60 24.53 22.79
N ASN A 203 14.60 24.89 23.60
CA ASN A 203 14.64 24.67 25.05
C ASN A 203 14.89 23.18 25.41
N ILE A 204 14.52 22.24 24.53
CA ILE A 204 14.86 20.81 24.65
C ILE A 204 16.37 20.52 24.53
N LEU A 205 17.11 21.30 23.75
CA LEU A 205 18.57 21.18 23.61
C LEU A 205 19.34 21.85 24.76
N GLN A 206 18.66 22.60 25.64
CA GLN A 206 19.26 23.04 26.92
C GLN A 206 19.53 21.84 27.84
N TYR A 207 18.83 20.71 27.66
CA TYR A 207 19.12 19.50 28.42
C TYR A 207 20.36 18.79 27.86
N HIS A 208 21.45 18.81 28.63
CA HIS A 208 22.78 18.35 28.21
C HIS A 208 22.81 16.90 27.67
N ARG A 209 21.88 16.03 28.11
CA ARG A 209 21.75 14.66 27.58
C ARG A 209 21.14 14.60 26.18
N MET A 210 20.09 15.39 25.91
CA MET A 210 19.45 15.43 24.59
C MET A 210 20.39 16.00 23.53
N ARG A 211 21.19 17.01 23.90
CA ARG A 211 22.26 17.56 23.05
C ARG A 211 23.30 16.49 22.68
N LYS A 212 23.77 15.68 23.63
CA LYS A 212 24.72 14.58 23.36
C LYS A 212 24.12 13.48 22.47
N VAL A 213 22.85 13.14 22.66
CA VAL A 213 22.18 12.14 21.81
C VAL A 213 22.10 12.64 20.37
N PHE A 214 21.59 13.86 20.16
CA PHE A 214 21.31 14.40 18.83
C PHE A 214 22.56 14.83 18.04
N LEU A 215 23.58 15.38 18.70
CA LEU A 215 24.79 15.90 18.04
C LEU A 215 25.97 14.91 18.06
N HIS A 216 25.95 13.88 18.89
CA HIS A 216 27.10 12.98 19.07
C HIS A 216 26.79 11.51 18.80
N TYR A 217 25.67 10.98 19.32
CA TYR A 217 25.31 9.57 19.09
C TYR A 217 24.62 9.36 17.74
N LEU A 218 23.60 10.16 17.43
CA LEU A 218 22.75 9.98 16.26
C LEU A 218 23.50 10.14 14.92
N PRO A 219 24.37 11.15 14.72
CA PRO A 219 25.15 11.29 13.49
C PRO A 219 26.20 10.17 13.34
N ARG A 220 26.73 9.66 14.46
CA ARG A 220 27.74 8.59 14.48
C ARG A 220 27.14 7.23 14.17
N CYS A 221 25.91 6.97 14.62
CA CYS A 221 25.14 5.77 14.24
C CYS A 221 24.67 5.82 12.77
N MET A 222 24.28 6.99 12.28
CA MET A 222 23.83 7.18 10.89
C MET A 222 24.97 7.39 9.88
N ALA A 223 26.23 7.21 10.31
CA ALA A 223 27.44 7.44 9.51
C ALA A 223 27.44 8.78 8.76
N VAL A 224 26.81 9.82 9.34
CA VAL A 224 26.76 11.14 8.75
C VAL A 224 28.16 11.76 8.87
N PRO A 225 28.84 12.11 7.78
CA PRO A 225 30.17 12.70 7.85
C PRO A 225 30.10 14.02 8.63
N SER A 226 30.87 14.11 9.71
CA SER A 226 30.93 15.29 10.56
C SER A 226 31.34 16.50 9.74
N ARG A 227 30.64 17.63 9.93
CA ARG A 227 30.85 18.89 9.18
C ARG A 227 32.31 19.39 9.25
N GLY A 228 33.07 18.97 10.27
CA GLY A 228 34.50 19.26 10.42
C GLY A 228 35.40 18.61 9.37
N GLU A 229 34.99 17.48 8.78
CA GLU A 229 35.83 16.73 7.83
C GLU A 229 35.73 17.30 6.39
N LYS A 230 34.60 17.93 6.05
CA LYS A 230 34.44 18.65 4.78
C LYS A 230 35.28 19.92 4.70
N ARG A 231 35.53 20.60 5.83
CA ARG A 231 36.33 21.84 5.87
C ARG A 231 37.82 21.57 5.69
N LEU A 232 38.37 20.55 6.34
CA LEU A 232 39.78 20.15 6.14
C LEU A 232 40.04 19.70 4.70
N LYS A 233 39.14 18.94 4.06
CA LYS A 233 39.33 18.51 2.67
C LYS A 233 39.22 19.65 1.64
N GLY A 234 38.47 20.71 1.97
CA GLY A 234 38.39 21.94 1.17
C GLY A 234 39.62 22.83 1.31
N GLU A 235 40.07 23.06 2.55
CA GLU A 235 41.28 23.88 2.84
C GLU A 235 42.57 23.19 2.39
N THR A 236 42.66 21.85 2.41
CA THR A 236 43.84 21.14 1.90
C THR A 236 43.93 21.19 0.37
N LYS A 237 42.80 21.36 -0.34
CA LYS A 237 42.79 21.54 -1.80
C LYS A 237 43.19 22.95 -2.23
N THR A 238 42.81 23.99 -1.48
CA THR A 238 43.24 25.38 -1.76
C THR A 238 44.65 25.69 -1.26
N ALA A 239 45.16 24.99 -0.24
CA ALA A 239 46.54 25.18 0.23
C ALA A 239 47.62 24.54 -0.68
N PHE A 240 47.26 23.64 -1.60
CA PHE A 240 48.22 22.97 -2.49
C PHE A 240 48.54 23.76 -3.78
N GLU A 241 47.86 24.88 -4.03
CA GLU A 241 47.99 25.63 -5.31
C GLU A 241 48.57 27.05 -5.15
N VAL A 242 49.29 27.34 -4.07
CA VAL A 242 50.05 28.60 -3.94
C VAL A 242 51.47 28.28 -3.45
N ASN A 243 52.36 27.93 -4.37
CA ASN A 243 53.80 28.02 -4.15
C ASN A 243 54.54 28.20 -5.47
N THR A 244 54.72 29.46 -5.88
CA THR A 244 55.98 29.87 -6.52
C THR A 244 56.25 31.38 -6.36
N MET A 245 57.44 31.64 -5.79
CA MET A 245 58.28 32.84 -5.86
C MET A 245 57.93 34.12 -5.07
N GLY A 246 58.87 34.49 -4.18
CA GLY A 246 59.15 35.90 -3.87
C GLY A 246 59.57 36.18 -2.41
N LYS A 247 60.88 36.32 -2.16
CA LYS A 247 61.47 36.76 -0.88
C LYS A 247 60.96 38.15 -0.46
N GLY A 248 60.61 38.32 0.82
CA GLY A 248 60.41 39.65 1.42
C GLY A 248 59.96 39.59 2.89
N ARG A 249 60.61 40.38 3.75
CA ARG A 249 60.50 40.39 5.23
C ARG A 249 59.58 41.51 5.69
N VAL A 250 58.37 41.27 6.24
CA VAL A 250 57.62 42.27 7.05
C VAL A 250 56.71 41.59 8.09
N ARG A 251 56.49 42.34 9.18
CA ARG A 251 55.98 42.09 10.54
C ARG A 251 54.57 41.50 10.68
N SER A 252 54.38 40.87 11.84
CA SER A 252 53.10 40.49 12.45
C SER A 252 52.05 41.60 12.36
N ALA A 253 50.94 41.32 11.66
CA ALA A 253 49.74 42.15 11.65
C ALA A 253 48.54 41.33 12.15
N LYS A 254 47.85 41.89 13.14
CA LYS A 254 46.66 41.38 13.79
C LYS A 254 45.47 41.50 12.84
N VAL A 255 44.88 40.38 12.43
CA VAL A 255 43.67 40.37 11.58
C VAL A 255 42.45 40.57 12.47
N GLN A 256 41.77 41.71 12.31
CA GLN A 256 40.41 41.91 12.79
C GLN A 256 39.41 41.34 11.78
N PRO A 257 38.24 40.83 12.21
CA PRO A 257 37.22 40.35 11.28
C PRO A 257 36.60 41.53 10.51
N VAL A 258 36.62 41.43 9.19
CA VAL A 258 35.89 42.32 8.29
C VAL A 258 34.41 41.94 8.32
N VAL A 259 33.57 42.86 8.78
CA VAL A 259 32.11 42.79 8.65
C VAL A 259 31.77 43.21 7.23
N VAL A 260 31.27 42.28 6.41
CA VAL A 260 30.70 42.61 5.09
C VAL A 260 29.25 43.01 5.31
N GLN A 261 29.01 44.31 5.29
CA GLN A 261 27.69 44.93 5.37
C GLN A 261 27.17 45.10 3.93
N THR A 262 26.25 44.24 3.51
CA THR A 262 25.53 44.42 2.23
C THR A 262 24.47 45.50 2.41
N GLU A 263 24.82 46.73 2.01
CA GLU A 263 23.89 47.84 1.80
C GLU A 263 23.05 47.59 0.54
N LEU A 264 21.73 47.43 0.71
CA LEU A 264 20.74 47.47 -0.36
C LEU A 264 20.48 48.95 -0.71
N ARG A 265 21.12 49.43 -1.78
CA ARG A 265 20.96 50.80 -2.27
C ARG A 265 19.66 50.94 -3.07
N VAL A 266 18.60 51.42 -2.43
CA VAL A 266 17.41 51.97 -3.10
C VAL A 266 17.68 53.45 -3.40
N GLN A 267 17.65 53.86 -4.67
CA GLN A 267 17.70 55.28 -5.05
C GLN A 267 16.30 55.89 -4.98
N PRO A 268 16.11 57.05 -4.31
CA PRO A 268 14.85 57.78 -4.31
C PRO A 268 14.89 59.03 -5.22
N ASN A 269 13.68 59.48 -5.59
CA ASN A 269 13.24 60.80 -6.12
C ASN A 269 12.71 60.74 -7.58
N THR A 270 11.39 60.51 -7.80
CA THR A 270 10.21 61.44 -7.78
C THR A 270 10.08 62.34 -9.03
N PRO A 271 8.88 62.78 -9.48
CA PRO A 271 7.58 62.82 -8.78
C PRO A 271 6.34 62.26 -9.53
N SER A 272 5.25 62.22 -8.75
CA SER A 272 3.84 61.91 -9.01
C SER A 272 3.22 62.42 -10.33
N VAL A 273 2.30 61.63 -10.93
CA VAL A 273 0.97 62.05 -11.44
C VAL A 273 0.11 60.81 -11.80
N HIS A 274 -1.09 60.77 -11.20
CA HIS A 274 -2.39 60.17 -11.57
C HIS A 274 -2.62 58.68 -11.88
N GLU A 275 -3.63 58.18 -11.16
CA GLU A 275 -4.64 57.15 -11.46
C GLU A 275 -5.10 57.06 -12.92
N ASP A 276 -5.59 55.86 -13.24
CA ASP A 276 -6.35 55.42 -14.42
C ASP A 276 -5.57 54.72 -15.54
N GLN A 277 -6.23 53.70 -16.12
CA GLN A 277 -5.86 52.84 -17.25
C GLN A 277 -5.42 51.40 -16.89
N PHE A 278 -6.28 50.72 -16.13
CA PHE A 278 -6.67 49.34 -16.48
C PHE A 278 -7.33 49.37 -17.87
N ALA A 279 -7.00 48.38 -18.73
CA ALA A 279 -7.63 48.07 -20.01
C ALA A 279 -7.33 48.99 -21.22
N GLN A 280 -6.31 48.60 -22.01
CA GLN A 280 -6.03 48.86 -23.45
C GLN A 280 -4.50 48.87 -23.58
N VAL A 281 -3.80 47.74 -23.83
CA VAL A 281 -3.43 47.31 -25.19
C VAL A 281 -3.33 45.77 -25.21
N MET A 282 -4.48 45.13 -25.34
CA MET A 282 -4.59 43.98 -26.24
C MET A 282 -4.44 44.51 -27.67
N GLN A 283 -3.81 43.72 -28.54
CA GLN A 283 -3.82 43.82 -30.02
C GLN A 283 -2.92 44.92 -30.63
N ASN A 284 -1.71 44.51 -31.03
CA ASN A 284 -1.02 44.83 -32.30
C ASN A 284 0.44 44.34 -32.18
N LEU A 285 1.10 43.60 -33.07
CA LEU A 285 0.84 43.09 -34.41
C LEU A 285 1.94 42.02 -34.70
N THR A 286 1.52 40.94 -35.35
CA THR A 286 2.24 40.04 -36.28
C THR A 286 3.70 40.31 -36.70
N PHE A 287 4.50 39.21 -36.71
CA PHE A 287 5.61 38.78 -37.60
C PHE A 287 6.72 39.78 -38.02
N PRO A 288 7.97 39.33 -38.13
CA PRO A 288 8.42 38.47 -39.24
C PRO A 288 8.87 37.07 -38.82
#